data_AF-A0A7S9KMY1-F1
#
_entry.id   AF-A0A7S9KMY1-F1
#
_cell.length_a   1.000
_cell.length_b   1.000
_cell.length_c   1.000
_cell.angle_alpha   90.00
_cell.angle_beta   90.00
_cell.angle_gamma   90.00
#
_symmetry.space_group_name_H-M   'P 1'
#
loop_
_entity.id
_entity.type
_entity.pdbx_description
1 polymer ?
#
loop_
_entity_poly.entity_id
_entity_poly.type
_entity_poly.pdbx_seq_one_letter_code
_entity_poly.pdbx_strand_id
1 'polypeptide(L)'
;MGQSQSDGNLRRRSRADLAQELAAKFKDKCFTSLEFYSLRDVFNSLADQQGSVRYLKEDTIACYLEIPDILGASPVIFQMVSYLGAFPFLQESPVVLELPQLTMVIVIMTERYKRVLARGSTDRTKLIFKSLAVYDRNASEGNAQAPPAPTVSADDASKGASGAGFTVDLPGEDESCEDEDDDDDDDDDDDLVLTAFELLDVTEAAAVKQGGAPEFHGAMIPTDNFRKLLMLLLLAAPLDAQESLSQYSNRVSGTELERLRATAECILAAFVDVERTPGIRYSRFKKVIPTLFPNLFRSFNALFEHFLFSNNLDFSKHRDDDAGKGNESTHKPAQPLLSDRGDILNDHMLSQISLFLPGSSLFRRVRRLYSGNDAGFSMGSFDSKVFNWRAPTILLVSGTILSEIPSGGQESSFADSLPTKRYRNGTKSGRVTFGVYVREPWRHTHRECFGDSETVLFQLEPVHDVFPASTINTDYVAFTKPPGNKPCLSFGAPHPKPRKSSSRTDTHYSMGAVSLLLNDSFELGVFNHDYTSRGGAFRTSISRRYDFQDRFEIDQLEVWGCGGDGEAKAQAERWAWEEREAEARRKINLGTGDIEADRALLEMAGLVGANRSGGSMA
;
A
#
# COMPACT_ATOMS: atom_id res chain seq x y z
N MET A 1 13.56 -76.19 0.42
CA MET A 1 13.93 -75.01 -0.41
C MET A 1 12.64 -74.32 -0.80
N GLY A 2 12.09 -73.49 0.09
CA GLY A 2 10.86 -72.74 -0.16
C GLY A 2 11.22 -71.32 -0.59
N GLN A 3 10.84 -70.93 -1.80
CA GLN A 3 10.84 -69.53 -2.22
C GLN A 3 9.42 -68.98 -2.00
N SER A 4 9.26 -68.18 -0.95
CA SER A 4 8.12 -67.31 -0.77
C SER A 4 8.26 -66.13 -1.73
N GLN A 5 7.44 -66.10 -2.78
CA GLN A 5 7.20 -64.87 -3.52
C GLN A 5 6.34 -63.96 -2.64
N SER A 6 6.97 -62.91 -2.11
CA SER A 6 6.29 -61.81 -1.46
C SER A 6 5.59 -60.98 -2.54
N ASP A 7 4.29 -61.17 -2.67
CA ASP A 7 3.36 -60.31 -3.42
C ASP A 7 3.32 -58.93 -2.73
N GLY A 8 4.30 -58.09 -3.04
CA GLY A 8 4.34 -56.68 -2.67
C GLY A 8 3.45 -55.86 -3.59
N ASN A 9 2.13 -56.06 -3.49
CA ASN A 9 1.15 -55.27 -4.22
C ASN A 9 1.04 -53.88 -3.56
N LEU A 10 2.00 -53.00 -3.85
CA LEU A 10 1.94 -51.58 -3.51
C LEU A 10 0.72 -50.99 -4.22
N ARG A 11 -0.41 -50.85 -3.50
CA ARG A 11 -1.57 -50.08 -3.99
C ARG A 11 -1.06 -48.71 -4.44
N ARG A 12 -1.15 -48.41 -5.74
CA ARG A 12 -1.03 -47.04 -6.23
C ARG A 12 -2.10 -46.21 -5.53
N ARG A 13 -1.71 -45.29 -4.64
CA ARG A 13 -2.64 -44.34 -4.01
C ARG A 13 -3.23 -43.47 -5.11
N SER A 14 -4.55 -43.26 -5.11
CA SER A 14 -5.18 -42.35 -6.07
C SER A 14 -4.90 -40.88 -5.67
N ARG A 15 -5.01 -39.94 -6.60
CA ARG A 15 -4.81 -38.51 -6.31
C ARG A 15 -5.85 -37.98 -5.32
N ALA A 16 -7.08 -38.46 -5.41
CA ALA A 16 -8.14 -38.15 -4.45
C ALA A 16 -7.78 -38.64 -3.03
N ASP A 17 -7.23 -39.85 -2.90
CA ASP A 17 -6.79 -40.37 -1.60
C ASP A 17 -5.66 -39.52 -1.01
N LEU A 18 -4.72 -39.05 -1.85
CA LEU A 18 -3.61 -38.20 -1.43
C LEU A 18 -4.06 -36.80 -1.01
N ALA A 19 -5.00 -36.20 -1.75
CA ALA A 19 -5.61 -34.91 -1.38
C ALA A 19 -6.36 -35.02 -0.04
N GLN A 20 -7.07 -36.13 0.18
CA GLN A 20 -7.76 -36.40 1.44
C GLN A 20 -6.78 -36.61 2.61
N GLU A 21 -5.67 -37.32 2.38
CA GLU A 21 -4.60 -37.48 3.37
C GLU A 21 -3.99 -36.12 3.76
N LEU A 22 -3.74 -35.24 2.78
CA LEU A 22 -3.20 -33.91 3.05
C LEU A 22 -4.19 -33.06 3.84
N ALA A 23 -5.48 -33.06 3.47
CA ALA A 23 -6.53 -32.36 4.20
C ALA A 23 -6.64 -32.86 5.65
N ALA A 24 -6.44 -34.16 5.89
CA ALA A 24 -6.39 -34.73 7.25
C ALA A 24 -5.18 -34.22 8.04
N LYS A 25 -3.98 -34.16 7.43
CA LYS A 25 -2.79 -33.58 8.07
C LYS A 25 -2.99 -32.10 8.42
N PHE A 26 -3.62 -31.34 7.52
CA PHE A 26 -3.98 -29.95 7.76
C PHE A 26 -5.00 -29.79 8.88
N LYS A 27 -6.07 -30.58 8.89
CA LYS A 27 -7.03 -30.63 9.98
C LYS A 27 -6.33 -30.79 11.34
N ASP A 28 -5.44 -31.77 11.45
CA ASP A 28 -4.85 -32.15 12.75
C ASP A 28 -3.77 -31.17 13.23
N LYS A 29 -3.12 -30.41 12.34
CA LYS A 29 -2.00 -29.52 12.67
C LYS A 29 -2.34 -28.03 12.61
N CYS A 30 -3.30 -27.63 11.78
CA CYS A 30 -3.63 -26.22 11.52
C CYS A 30 -4.84 -25.72 12.31
N PHE A 31 -5.66 -26.62 12.86
CA PHE A 31 -6.88 -26.27 13.59
C PHE A 31 -6.87 -26.83 15.01
N THR A 32 -7.49 -26.09 15.92
CA THR A 32 -7.97 -26.64 17.19
C THR A 32 -9.21 -27.51 16.97
N SER A 33 -9.52 -28.38 17.93
CA SER A 33 -10.73 -29.22 17.86
C SER A 33 -12.02 -28.40 17.74
N LEU A 34 -12.07 -27.21 18.38
CA LEU A 34 -13.21 -26.31 18.34
C LEU A 34 -13.34 -25.61 16.98
N GLU A 35 -12.24 -25.09 16.43
CA GLU A 35 -12.24 -24.45 15.12
C GLU A 35 -12.67 -25.43 14.03
N PHE A 36 -12.14 -26.66 14.03
CA PHE A 36 -12.53 -27.64 13.01
C PHE A 36 -13.99 -28.12 13.17
N TYR A 37 -14.47 -28.24 14.42
CA TYR A 37 -15.89 -28.51 14.65
C TYR A 37 -16.76 -27.38 14.08
N SER A 38 -16.37 -26.12 14.32
CA SER A 38 -17.05 -24.93 13.80
C SER A 38 -17.04 -24.92 12.27
N LEU A 39 -15.89 -25.17 11.64
CA LEU A 39 -15.77 -25.29 10.19
C LEU A 39 -16.71 -26.35 9.61
N ARG A 40 -16.75 -27.53 10.22
CA ARG A 40 -17.64 -28.60 9.78
C ARG A 40 -19.11 -28.24 9.94
N ASP A 41 -19.47 -27.56 11.02
CA ASP A 41 -20.84 -27.09 11.27
C ASP A 41 -21.25 -26.04 10.22
N VAL A 42 -20.41 -25.03 10.00
CA VAL A 42 -20.61 -24.02 8.94
C VAL A 42 -20.74 -24.68 7.57
N PHE A 43 -19.82 -25.58 7.20
CA PHE A 43 -19.91 -26.30 5.94
C PHE A 43 -21.22 -27.06 5.80
N ASN A 44 -21.64 -27.81 6.82
CA ASN A 44 -22.89 -28.56 6.77
C ASN A 44 -24.14 -27.65 6.70
N SER A 45 -24.08 -26.45 7.26
CA SER A 45 -25.18 -25.48 7.20
C SER A 45 -25.30 -24.82 5.81
N LEU A 46 -24.19 -24.70 5.09
CA LEU A 46 -24.12 -24.02 3.80
C LEU A 46 -24.16 -24.97 2.59
N ALA A 47 -23.66 -26.21 2.75
CA ALA A 47 -23.45 -27.10 1.63
C ALA A 47 -24.77 -27.61 1.04
N ASP A 48 -24.85 -27.53 -0.29
CA ASP A 48 -25.87 -28.22 -1.05
C ASP A 48 -25.54 -29.71 -1.13
N GLN A 49 -26.57 -30.54 -1.28
CA GLN A 49 -26.42 -31.98 -1.42
C GLN A 49 -26.93 -32.45 -2.78
N GLN A 50 -26.05 -33.10 -3.55
CA GLN A 50 -26.42 -33.80 -4.77
C GLN A 50 -26.00 -35.27 -4.66
N GLY A 51 -27.00 -36.14 -4.45
CA GLY A 51 -26.75 -37.55 -4.15
C GLY A 51 -25.99 -37.72 -2.83
N SER A 52 -24.81 -38.34 -2.89
CA SER A 52 -23.91 -38.55 -1.74
C SER A 52 -22.90 -37.42 -1.52
N VAL A 53 -22.81 -36.46 -2.45
CA VAL A 53 -21.79 -35.41 -2.42
C VAL A 53 -22.39 -34.13 -1.83
N ARG A 54 -21.67 -33.51 -0.90
CA ARG A 54 -21.97 -32.18 -0.35
C ARG A 54 -20.94 -31.19 -0.84
N TYR A 55 -21.38 -30.05 -1.36
CA TYR A 55 -20.50 -29.06 -1.95
C TYR A 55 -21.01 -27.63 -1.76
N LEU A 56 -20.09 -26.67 -1.89
CA LEU A 56 -20.40 -25.25 -1.88
C LEU A 56 -20.42 -24.67 -3.30
N LYS A 57 -21.42 -23.83 -3.57
CA LYS A 57 -21.54 -23.04 -4.80
C LYS A 57 -20.97 -21.64 -4.62
N GLU A 58 -20.76 -20.96 -5.74
CA GLU A 58 -20.33 -19.56 -5.77
C GLU A 58 -21.25 -18.67 -4.93
N ASP A 59 -22.55 -18.63 -5.25
CA ASP A 59 -23.53 -17.78 -4.58
C ASP A 59 -23.55 -18.03 -3.06
N THR A 60 -23.43 -19.28 -2.64
CA THR A 60 -23.39 -19.66 -1.22
C THR A 60 -22.18 -19.06 -0.51
N ILE A 61 -20.98 -19.13 -1.13
CA ILE A 61 -19.76 -18.57 -0.55
C ILE A 61 -19.82 -17.04 -0.55
N ALA A 62 -20.29 -16.43 -1.63
CA ALA A 62 -20.41 -14.97 -1.74
C ALA A 62 -21.39 -14.40 -0.71
N CYS A 63 -22.56 -15.03 -0.55
CA CYS A 63 -23.54 -14.68 0.47
C CYS A 63 -22.98 -14.87 1.88
N TYR A 64 -22.30 -15.99 2.15
CA TYR A 64 -21.76 -16.27 3.49
C TYR A 64 -20.63 -15.30 3.88
N LEU A 65 -19.76 -14.95 2.93
CA LEU A 65 -18.71 -13.95 3.13
C LEU A 65 -19.22 -12.51 3.04
N GLU A 66 -20.51 -12.31 2.75
CA GLU A 66 -21.16 -11.00 2.58
C GLU A 66 -20.45 -10.11 1.56
N ILE A 67 -19.97 -10.71 0.45
CA ILE A 67 -19.28 -9.99 -0.63
C ILE A 67 -20.30 -9.10 -1.35
N PRO A 68 -20.10 -7.77 -1.44
CA PRO A 68 -21.05 -6.91 -2.15
C PRO A 68 -21.05 -7.17 -3.66
N ASP A 69 -22.22 -7.52 -4.21
CA ASP A 69 -22.41 -7.85 -5.64
C ASP A 69 -21.92 -6.75 -6.58
N ILE A 70 -22.04 -5.49 -6.17
CA ILE A 70 -21.61 -4.30 -6.93
C ILE A 70 -20.12 -4.32 -7.27
N LEU A 71 -19.30 -5.05 -6.50
CA LEU A 71 -17.87 -5.20 -6.76
C LEU A 71 -17.59 -6.20 -7.88
N GLY A 72 -18.53 -7.09 -8.20
CA GLY A 72 -18.31 -8.17 -9.16
C GLY A 72 -17.17 -9.12 -8.79
N ALA A 73 -16.77 -9.17 -7.51
CA ALA A 73 -15.63 -9.94 -7.03
C ALA A 73 -15.95 -11.41 -6.73
N SER A 74 -17.24 -11.78 -6.63
CA SER A 74 -17.68 -13.15 -6.34
C SER A 74 -17.09 -14.20 -7.31
N PRO A 75 -17.19 -14.02 -8.65
CA PRO A 75 -16.65 -15.01 -9.58
C PRO A 75 -15.13 -15.15 -9.47
N VAL A 76 -14.44 -14.03 -9.19
CA VAL A 76 -12.98 -14.01 -9.02
C VAL A 76 -12.59 -14.80 -7.77
N ILE A 77 -13.25 -14.57 -6.64
CA ILE A 77 -13.00 -15.33 -5.40
C ILE A 77 -13.34 -16.80 -5.57
N PHE A 78 -14.46 -17.12 -6.22
CA PHE A 78 -14.84 -18.51 -6.44
C PHE A 78 -13.85 -19.25 -7.37
N GLN A 79 -13.37 -18.59 -8.43
CA GLN A 79 -12.28 -19.10 -9.26
C GLN A 79 -11.03 -19.39 -8.42
N MET A 80 -10.61 -18.44 -7.57
CA MET A 80 -9.46 -18.61 -6.70
C MET A 80 -9.64 -19.82 -5.76
N VAL A 81 -10.77 -19.88 -5.05
CA VAL A 81 -11.07 -20.93 -4.09
C VAL A 81 -11.17 -22.30 -4.77
N SER A 82 -11.79 -22.38 -5.95
CA SER A 82 -11.87 -23.62 -6.74
C SER A 82 -10.51 -24.08 -7.26
N TYR A 83 -9.59 -23.15 -7.56
CA TYR A 83 -8.21 -23.47 -7.93
C TYR A 83 -7.40 -23.97 -6.74
N LEU A 84 -7.46 -23.25 -5.61
CA LEU A 84 -6.76 -23.61 -4.39
C LEU A 84 -7.25 -24.93 -3.77
N GLY A 85 -8.52 -25.27 -3.95
CA GLY A 85 -9.08 -26.56 -3.55
C GLY A 85 -8.42 -27.75 -4.25
N ALA A 86 -7.81 -27.54 -5.43
CA ALA A 86 -7.09 -28.58 -6.16
C ALA A 86 -5.68 -28.85 -5.60
N PHE A 87 -5.19 -28.06 -4.64
CA PHE A 87 -3.85 -28.21 -4.09
C PHE A 87 -3.65 -29.60 -3.44
N PRO A 88 -2.54 -30.31 -3.71
CA PRO A 88 -1.36 -29.90 -4.48
C PRO A 88 -1.43 -30.25 -5.98
N PHE A 89 -2.48 -30.93 -6.44
CA PHE A 89 -2.68 -31.35 -7.83
C PHE A 89 -3.40 -30.28 -8.67
N LEU A 90 -2.74 -29.13 -8.87
CA LEU A 90 -3.34 -27.93 -9.47
C LEU A 90 -3.89 -28.12 -10.89
N GLN A 91 -3.46 -29.16 -11.62
CA GLN A 91 -3.99 -29.54 -12.93
C GLN A 91 -5.46 -29.97 -12.90
N GLU A 92 -5.98 -30.37 -11.73
CA GLU A 92 -7.36 -30.82 -11.55
C GLU A 92 -8.32 -29.65 -11.31
N SER A 93 -7.81 -28.42 -11.25
CA SER A 93 -8.60 -27.21 -11.15
C SER A 93 -9.45 -26.96 -12.42
N PRO A 94 -10.69 -26.45 -12.29
CA PRO A 94 -11.40 -26.14 -11.04
C PRO A 94 -12.01 -27.40 -10.40
N VAL A 95 -11.94 -27.49 -9.07
CA VAL A 95 -12.54 -28.62 -8.32
C VAL A 95 -13.86 -28.25 -7.64
N VAL A 96 -14.68 -29.26 -7.36
CA VAL A 96 -15.87 -29.12 -6.51
C VAL A 96 -15.44 -28.95 -5.05
N LEU A 97 -16.01 -27.95 -4.37
CA LEU A 97 -15.63 -27.59 -3.00
C LEU A 97 -16.37 -28.44 -1.97
N GLU A 98 -15.88 -29.65 -1.74
CA GLU A 98 -16.26 -30.45 -0.58
C GLU A 98 -15.46 -30.03 0.68
N LEU A 99 -15.76 -30.63 1.82
CA LEU A 99 -15.12 -30.30 3.10
C LEU A 99 -13.57 -30.42 3.08
N PRO A 100 -12.96 -31.45 2.47
CA PRO A 100 -11.50 -31.53 2.36
C PRO A 100 -10.91 -30.35 1.56
N GLN A 101 -11.50 -30.02 0.40
CA GLN A 101 -11.06 -28.92 -0.45
C GLN A 101 -11.22 -27.57 0.26
N LEU A 102 -12.34 -27.35 0.96
CA LEU A 102 -12.52 -26.15 1.78
C LEU A 102 -11.48 -26.06 2.91
N THR A 103 -11.12 -27.18 3.52
CA THR A 103 -10.06 -27.23 4.54
C THR A 103 -8.73 -26.77 3.94
N MET A 104 -8.38 -27.22 2.73
CA MET A 104 -7.18 -26.77 2.01
C MET A 104 -7.20 -25.27 1.75
N VAL A 105 -8.32 -24.77 1.21
CA VAL A 105 -8.51 -23.33 0.90
C VAL A 105 -8.30 -22.49 2.15
N ILE A 106 -8.97 -22.81 3.25
CA ILE A 106 -8.89 -22.00 4.47
C ILE A 106 -7.46 -22.00 5.00
N VAL A 107 -6.78 -23.15 5.01
CA VAL A 107 -5.39 -23.25 5.49
C VAL A 107 -4.42 -22.42 4.64
N ILE A 108 -4.63 -22.35 3.32
CA ILE A 108 -3.82 -21.55 2.41
C ILE A 108 -4.15 -20.06 2.53
N MET A 109 -5.44 -19.71 2.52
CA MET A 109 -5.92 -18.32 2.59
C MET A 109 -5.58 -17.65 3.91
N THR A 110 -5.56 -18.39 5.02
CA THR A 110 -5.24 -17.90 6.37
C THR A 110 -3.75 -18.05 6.75
N GLU A 111 -2.91 -18.48 5.80
CA GLU A 111 -1.48 -18.76 6.00
C GLU A 111 -1.13 -19.85 7.04
N ARG A 112 -2.12 -20.60 7.53
CA ARG A 112 -1.90 -21.67 8.52
C ARG A 112 -1.08 -22.83 7.96
N TYR A 113 -0.96 -22.96 6.63
CA TYR A 113 -0.13 -23.95 5.95
C TYR A 113 1.32 -23.95 6.44
N LYS A 114 1.86 -22.80 6.89
CA LYS A 114 3.22 -22.65 7.42
C LYS A 114 3.54 -23.59 8.59
N ARG A 115 2.52 -24.08 9.32
CA ARG A 115 2.68 -25.06 10.41
C ARG A 115 3.05 -26.46 9.92
N VAL A 116 2.70 -26.79 8.68
CA VAL A 116 2.85 -28.11 8.09
C VAL A 116 3.88 -28.09 6.95
N LEU A 117 3.83 -27.05 6.12
CA LEU A 117 4.70 -26.83 4.96
C LEU A 117 5.69 -25.69 5.25
N ALA A 118 6.46 -25.81 6.33
CA ALA A 118 7.37 -24.76 6.79
C ALA A 118 8.52 -24.44 5.80
N ARG A 119 8.90 -25.41 4.96
CA ARG A 119 9.99 -25.29 3.97
C ARG A 119 9.56 -24.54 2.70
N GLY A 120 8.31 -24.67 2.26
CA GLY A 120 7.76 -23.99 1.07
C GLY A 120 7.09 -22.63 1.35
N SER A 121 7.54 -21.90 2.37
CA SER A 121 6.83 -20.71 2.88
C SER A 121 6.75 -19.53 1.90
N THR A 122 7.61 -19.52 0.89
CA THR A 122 7.86 -18.42 -0.06
C THR A 122 6.83 -18.31 -1.19
N ASP A 123 5.98 -19.33 -1.42
CA ASP A 123 5.29 -19.45 -2.71
C ASP A 123 3.76 -19.26 -2.70
N ARG A 124 3.18 -18.77 -1.58
CA ARG A 124 1.74 -18.40 -1.54
C ARG A 124 1.40 -17.38 -2.63
N THR A 125 2.30 -16.44 -2.89
CA THR A 125 2.12 -15.41 -3.92
C THR A 125 2.01 -16.00 -5.32
N LYS A 126 2.82 -17.00 -5.68
CA LYS A 126 2.72 -17.71 -6.96
C LYS A 126 1.43 -18.50 -7.05
N LEU A 127 1.02 -19.17 -5.97
CA LEU A 127 -0.24 -19.89 -5.94
C LEU A 127 -1.46 -18.96 -6.12
N ILE A 128 -1.45 -17.78 -5.48
CA ILE A 128 -2.45 -16.73 -5.68
C ILE A 128 -2.43 -16.24 -7.12
N PHE A 129 -1.25 -15.99 -7.69
CA PHE A 129 -1.12 -15.59 -9.09
C PHE A 129 -1.75 -16.63 -10.02
N LYS A 130 -1.38 -17.91 -9.88
CA LYS A 130 -1.93 -19.00 -10.69
C LYS A 130 -3.44 -19.14 -10.55
N SER A 131 -3.98 -18.90 -9.36
CA SER A 131 -5.43 -18.94 -9.11
C SER A 131 -6.21 -17.83 -9.83
N LEU A 132 -5.54 -16.74 -10.20
CA LEU A 132 -6.10 -15.57 -10.88
C LEU A 132 -5.77 -15.51 -12.37
N ALA A 133 -4.73 -16.21 -12.80
CA ALA A 133 -4.22 -16.15 -14.16
C ALA A 133 -5.14 -16.85 -15.16
N VAL A 134 -5.18 -16.30 -16.37
CA VAL A 134 -5.77 -16.91 -17.56
C VAL A 134 -4.62 -17.18 -18.55
N TYR A 135 -4.74 -18.27 -19.30
CA TYR A 135 -3.76 -18.68 -20.29
C TYR A 135 -4.20 -18.19 -21.67
N ASP A 136 -3.35 -17.41 -22.34
CA ASP A 136 -3.58 -17.07 -23.72
C ASP A 136 -3.13 -18.22 -24.63
N ARG A 137 -4.09 -19.01 -25.14
CA ARG A 137 -3.81 -20.08 -26.10
C ARG A 137 -3.20 -19.56 -27.40
N ASN A 138 -3.41 -18.29 -27.76
CA ASN A 138 -3.02 -17.74 -29.06
C ASN A 138 -1.56 -17.30 -29.11
N ALA A 139 -0.94 -16.96 -27.96
CA ALA A 139 0.48 -16.60 -27.91
C ALA A 139 1.39 -17.83 -28.08
N SER A 140 0.95 -19.00 -27.59
CA SER A 140 1.66 -20.27 -27.71
C SER A 140 1.67 -20.87 -29.13
N GLU A 141 0.72 -20.51 -30.00
CA GLU A 141 0.70 -20.99 -31.39
C GLU A 141 1.59 -20.17 -32.34
N GLY A 142 1.94 -18.93 -31.97
CA GLY A 142 2.83 -18.06 -32.74
C GLY A 142 4.31 -18.46 -32.70
N ASN A 143 4.74 -19.18 -31.65
CA ASN A 143 6.11 -19.64 -31.48
C ASN A 143 6.38 -21.06 -32.04
N ALA A 144 5.35 -21.74 -32.57
CA ALA A 144 5.47 -23.10 -33.12
C ALA A 144 5.75 -23.14 -34.63
N GLN A 145 5.83 -22.00 -35.32
CA GLN A 145 6.28 -21.94 -36.71
C GLN A 145 7.77 -21.64 -36.79
N ALA A 146 8.56 -22.72 -36.89
CA ALA A 146 9.94 -22.64 -37.34
C ALA A 146 10.00 -21.88 -38.69
N PRO A 147 10.97 -20.98 -38.90
CA PRO A 147 11.08 -20.21 -40.13
C PRO A 147 11.32 -21.15 -41.32
N PRO A 148 10.66 -20.95 -42.48
CA PRO A 148 10.91 -21.76 -43.65
C PRO A 148 12.33 -21.49 -44.19
N ALA A 149 13.06 -22.56 -44.48
CA ALA A 149 14.38 -22.51 -45.09
C ALA A 149 14.34 -21.75 -46.44
N PRO A 150 15.38 -20.95 -46.76
CA PRO A 150 15.41 -20.17 -47.99
C PRO A 150 15.61 -21.09 -49.20
N THR A 151 14.64 -21.10 -50.11
CA THR A 151 14.78 -21.70 -51.45
C THR A 151 15.64 -20.80 -52.32
N VAL A 152 16.80 -21.32 -52.73
CA VAL A 152 17.64 -20.77 -53.78
C VAL A 152 16.98 -20.95 -55.15
N SER A 153 16.86 -19.86 -55.89
CA SER A 153 16.70 -19.86 -57.36
C SER A 153 17.67 -18.82 -57.92
N ALA A 154 18.60 -19.27 -58.75
CA ALA A 154 19.56 -18.47 -59.48
C ALA A 154 18.99 -17.99 -60.83
N ASP A 155 19.71 -17.01 -61.41
CA ASP A 155 19.61 -16.40 -62.75
C ASP A 155 18.70 -15.15 -62.77
N ASP A 156 19.12 -13.95 -63.17
CA ASP A 156 20.12 -13.59 -64.18
C ASP A 156 20.62 -12.13 -63.98
N ALA A 157 21.75 -11.82 -64.59
CA ALA A 157 22.59 -10.65 -64.39
C ALA A 157 22.18 -9.41 -65.23
N SER A 158 22.50 -8.20 -64.75
CA SER A 158 23.26 -7.22 -65.55
C SER A 158 23.60 -5.91 -64.80
N LYS A 159 24.85 -5.50 -65.02
CA LYS A 159 25.57 -4.27 -64.63
C LYS A 159 24.95 -3.03 -65.33
N GLY A 160 25.10 -1.77 -64.91
CA GLY A 160 25.86 -1.16 -63.81
C GLY A 160 25.86 0.39 -63.91
N ALA A 161 26.40 1.00 -62.85
CA ALA A 161 27.07 2.32 -62.72
C ALA A 161 26.37 3.63 -63.17
N SER A 162 26.12 4.54 -62.22
CA SER A 162 26.71 5.89 -62.17
C SER A 162 26.10 6.75 -61.05
N GLY A 163 26.91 7.66 -60.47
CA GLY A 163 26.41 8.92 -59.88
C GLY A 163 26.65 9.12 -58.39
N ALA A 164 27.69 9.89 -58.08
CA ALA A 164 28.10 10.34 -56.75
C ALA A 164 27.11 11.32 -56.08
N GLY A 165 27.11 11.36 -54.74
CA GLY A 165 26.51 12.44 -53.96
C GLY A 165 26.67 12.24 -52.45
N PHE A 166 27.70 12.83 -51.85
CA PHE A 166 27.89 12.96 -50.40
C PHE A 166 26.80 13.87 -49.80
N THR A 167 26.11 13.44 -48.73
CA THR A 167 25.45 14.32 -47.76
C THR A 167 25.49 13.73 -46.34
N VAL A 168 26.43 14.26 -45.55
CA VAL A 168 26.39 14.67 -44.12
C VAL A 168 25.82 13.71 -43.07
N ASP A 169 26.71 13.37 -42.12
CA ASP A 169 26.45 12.75 -40.82
C ASP A 169 25.27 13.37 -40.05
N LEU A 170 24.32 12.52 -39.65
CA LEU A 170 23.45 12.76 -38.50
C LEU A 170 23.86 11.75 -37.41
N PRO A 171 24.16 12.22 -36.18
CA PRO A 171 24.68 11.37 -35.12
C PRO A 171 23.59 10.43 -34.59
N GLY A 172 24.04 9.23 -34.18
CA GLY A 172 23.22 8.10 -33.76
C GLY A 172 22.19 8.43 -32.69
N GLU A 173 20.97 7.97 -32.96
CA GLU A 173 19.99 7.63 -31.94
C GLU A 173 20.34 6.23 -31.45
N ASP A 174 21.42 6.14 -30.67
CA ASP A 174 21.75 4.94 -29.92
C ASP A 174 21.00 4.96 -28.58
N GLU A 175 20.18 3.93 -28.42
CA GLU A 175 19.88 3.23 -27.17
C GLU A 175 19.26 4.02 -26.01
N SER A 176 17.94 3.81 -25.83
CA SER A 176 17.42 3.73 -24.46
C SER A 176 16.36 2.64 -24.33
N CYS A 177 16.85 1.54 -23.76
CA CYS A 177 16.11 0.58 -22.96
C CYS A 177 15.06 -0.21 -23.75
N GLU A 178 15.56 -1.07 -24.63
CA GLU A 178 14.86 -2.32 -24.93
C GLU A 178 14.54 -3.00 -23.59
N ASP A 179 13.28 -3.39 -23.44
CA ASP A 179 12.82 -4.23 -22.36
C ASP A 179 13.67 -5.52 -22.41
N GLU A 180 14.73 -5.56 -21.59
CA GLU A 180 15.36 -6.82 -21.18
C GLU A 180 14.28 -7.57 -20.38
N ASP A 181 13.41 -8.26 -21.13
CA ASP A 181 12.69 -9.43 -20.69
C ASP A 181 13.76 -10.42 -20.19
N ASP A 182 14.16 -10.27 -18.93
CA ASP A 182 14.73 -11.34 -18.09
C ASP A 182 13.68 -12.46 -18.03
N ASP A 183 13.55 -13.21 -19.13
CA ASP A 183 12.92 -14.53 -19.21
C ASP A 183 13.99 -15.62 -18.92
N ASP A 184 15.03 -15.29 -18.16
CA ASP A 184 15.98 -16.25 -17.61
C ASP A 184 15.70 -16.41 -16.10
N ASP A 185 15.39 -17.65 -15.69
CA ASP A 185 15.11 -18.16 -14.33
C ASP A 185 13.64 -18.31 -13.87
N ASP A 186 12.81 -18.98 -14.67
CA ASP A 186 11.54 -19.61 -14.19
C ASP A 186 11.72 -21.10 -13.78
N ASP A 187 12.95 -21.51 -13.45
CA ASP A 187 13.30 -22.84 -12.91
C ASP A 187 13.14 -22.94 -11.37
N ASP A 188 12.58 -21.93 -10.71
CA ASP A 188 12.12 -22.06 -9.32
C ASP A 188 10.84 -22.92 -9.31
N ASP A 189 11.03 -24.25 -9.20
CA ASP A 189 9.98 -25.24 -8.96
C ASP A 189 8.96 -24.73 -7.91
N ASP A 190 7.69 -25.15 -8.01
CA ASP A 190 6.64 -24.78 -7.06
C ASP A 190 6.96 -25.32 -5.63
N ASP A 191 7.82 -24.64 -4.87
CA ASP A 191 8.36 -25.07 -3.58
C ASP A 191 7.26 -25.52 -2.60
N LEU A 192 6.12 -24.83 -2.60
CA LEU A 192 4.98 -25.15 -1.74
C LEU A 192 4.31 -26.47 -2.16
N VAL A 193 4.17 -26.70 -3.47
CA VAL A 193 3.63 -27.93 -4.05
C VAL A 193 4.62 -29.08 -3.86
N LEU A 194 5.91 -28.85 -4.10
CA LEU A 194 6.98 -29.81 -3.83
C LEU A 194 7.01 -30.24 -2.37
N THR A 195 6.97 -29.29 -1.43
CA THR A 195 6.93 -29.60 0.01
C THR A 195 5.68 -30.44 0.36
N ALA A 196 4.55 -30.21 -0.31
CA ALA A 196 3.35 -31.01 -0.11
C ALA A 196 3.49 -32.43 -0.68
N PHE A 197 4.16 -32.60 -1.82
CA PHE A 197 4.48 -33.93 -2.37
C PHE A 197 5.47 -34.69 -1.49
N GLU A 198 6.50 -34.03 -0.97
CA GLU A 198 7.42 -34.61 0.02
C GLU A 198 6.66 -35.10 1.25
N LEU A 199 5.73 -34.28 1.77
CA LEU A 199 4.92 -34.65 2.93
C LEU A 199 4.00 -35.86 2.67
N LEU A 200 3.62 -36.07 1.41
CA LEU A 200 2.78 -37.19 0.97
C LEU A 200 3.59 -38.43 0.54
N ASP A 201 4.91 -38.41 0.71
CA ASP A 201 5.84 -39.45 0.26
C ASP A 201 5.71 -39.75 -1.25
N VAL A 202 5.35 -38.73 -2.05
CA VAL A 202 5.30 -38.83 -3.52
C VAL A 202 6.72 -38.62 -4.03
N THR A 203 7.29 -39.64 -4.69
CA THR A 203 8.67 -39.56 -5.20
C THR A 203 8.82 -38.41 -6.20
N GLU A 204 9.97 -37.73 -6.22
CA GLU A 204 10.25 -36.63 -7.18
C GLU A 204 9.91 -37.01 -8.63
N ALA A 205 10.24 -38.24 -9.07
CA ALA A 205 9.90 -38.72 -10.41
C ALA A 205 8.38 -38.91 -10.64
N ALA A 206 7.60 -39.16 -9.59
CA ALA A 206 6.14 -39.19 -9.64
C ALA A 206 5.56 -37.78 -9.49
N ALA A 207 6.14 -36.92 -8.67
CA ALA A 207 5.77 -35.52 -8.50
C ALA A 207 6.00 -34.71 -9.78
N VAL A 208 7.10 -34.92 -10.50
CA VAL A 208 7.35 -34.29 -11.82
C VAL A 208 6.35 -34.81 -12.87
N LYS A 209 6.00 -36.10 -12.85
CA LYS A 209 4.97 -36.67 -13.74
C LYS A 209 3.53 -36.31 -13.34
N GLN A 210 3.27 -35.98 -12.08
CA GLN A 210 1.93 -35.74 -11.52
C GLN A 210 1.66 -34.25 -11.25
N GLY A 211 2.71 -33.44 -11.15
CA GLY A 211 2.73 -32.05 -10.75
C GLY A 211 3.42 -31.14 -11.77
N GLY A 212 3.85 -31.66 -12.93
CA GLY A 212 4.24 -30.86 -14.09
C GLY A 212 3.04 -30.10 -14.63
N ALA A 213 2.59 -29.07 -13.92
CA ALA A 213 1.75 -28.05 -14.51
C ALA A 213 2.47 -27.59 -15.80
N PRO A 214 1.78 -27.51 -16.96
CA PRO A 214 2.42 -27.12 -18.21
C PRO A 214 3.33 -25.89 -18.01
N GLU A 215 4.50 -25.85 -18.63
CA GLU A 215 5.32 -24.62 -18.67
C GLU A 215 4.46 -23.50 -19.29
N PHE A 216 4.04 -22.55 -18.47
CA PHE A 216 3.01 -21.59 -18.86
C PHE A 216 3.62 -20.30 -19.39
N HIS A 217 4.30 -20.41 -20.52
CA HIS A 217 4.63 -19.25 -21.34
C HIS A 217 3.32 -18.50 -21.67
N GLY A 218 3.15 -17.29 -21.14
CA GLY A 218 1.98 -16.43 -21.43
C GLY A 218 0.84 -16.40 -20.40
N ALA A 219 1.00 -16.94 -19.18
CA ALA A 219 0.01 -16.77 -18.12
C ALA A 219 -0.07 -15.29 -17.65
N MET A 220 -1.28 -14.74 -17.59
CA MET A 220 -1.51 -13.35 -17.19
C MET A 220 -2.79 -13.20 -16.38
N ILE A 221 -2.77 -12.32 -15.36
CA ILE A 221 -3.99 -11.95 -14.64
C ILE A 221 -4.71 -10.84 -15.43
N PRO A 222 -5.99 -11.03 -15.82
CA PRO A 222 -6.79 -9.97 -16.43
C PRO A 222 -6.91 -8.76 -15.49
N THR A 223 -6.70 -7.55 -16.02
CA THR A 223 -6.72 -6.31 -15.25
C THR A 223 -8.06 -6.06 -14.54
N ASP A 224 -9.17 -6.42 -15.19
CA ASP A 224 -10.52 -6.31 -14.63
C ASP A 224 -10.73 -7.24 -13.42
N ASN A 225 -10.29 -8.51 -13.52
CA ASN A 225 -10.36 -9.45 -12.41
C ASN A 225 -9.52 -8.97 -11.23
N PHE A 226 -8.31 -8.47 -11.49
CA PHE A 226 -7.47 -7.93 -10.43
C PHE A 226 -8.07 -6.66 -9.81
N ARG A 227 -8.65 -5.75 -10.61
CA ARG A 227 -9.36 -4.56 -10.13
C ARG A 227 -10.50 -4.93 -9.16
N LYS A 228 -11.36 -5.88 -9.54
CA LYS A 228 -12.46 -6.37 -8.70
C LYS A 228 -11.95 -6.95 -7.38
N LEU A 229 -10.86 -7.72 -7.44
CA LEU A 229 -10.20 -8.25 -6.25
C LEU A 229 -9.62 -7.14 -5.38
N LEU A 230 -8.93 -6.14 -5.95
CA LEU A 230 -8.36 -5.01 -5.23
C LEU A 230 -9.44 -4.22 -4.48
N MET A 231 -10.59 -3.97 -5.11
CA MET A 231 -11.72 -3.30 -4.47
C MET A 231 -12.23 -4.09 -3.25
N LEU A 232 -12.34 -5.42 -3.36
CA LEU A 232 -12.70 -6.29 -2.25
C LEU A 232 -11.64 -6.29 -1.14
N LEU A 233 -10.36 -6.40 -1.50
CA LEU A 233 -9.26 -6.43 -0.53
C LEU A 233 -9.12 -5.11 0.24
N LEU A 234 -9.37 -3.96 -0.41
CA LEU A 234 -9.42 -2.65 0.24
C LEU A 234 -10.59 -2.53 1.22
N LEU A 235 -11.74 -3.10 0.87
CA LEU A 235 -12.92 -3.14 1.75
C LEU A 235 -12.69 -4.08 2.95
N ALA A 236 -12.03 -5.21 2.72
CA ALA A 236 -11.72 -6.24 3.71
C ALA A 236 -10.50 -5.91 4.59
N ALA A 237 -9.65 -4.97 4.18
CA ALA A 237 -8.41 -4.61 4.90
C ALA A 237 -8.59 -4.30 6.40
N PRO A 238 -9.63 -3.57 6.85
CA PRO A 238 -9.84 -3.29 8.27
C PRO A 238 -10.59 -4.39 9.03
N LEU A 239 -10.98 -5.50 8.40
CA LEU A 239 -11.75 -6.55 9.07
C LEU A 239 -10.93 -7.20 10.18
N ASP A 240 -11.53 -7.29 11.36
CA ASP A 240 -11.15 -8.24 12.39
C ASP A 240 -11.81 -9.61 12.12
N ALA A 241 -11.30 -10.68 12.72
CA ALA A 241 -11.76 -12.06 12.47
C ALA A 241 -13.25 -12.34 12.76
N GLN A 242 -13.94 -11.42 13.45
CA GLN A 242 -15.37 -11.51 13.78
C GLN A 242 -16.22 -10.43 13.10
N GLU A 243 -15.61 -9.48 12.39
CA GLU A 243 -16.33 -8.39 11.73
C GLU A 243 -16.72 -8.80 10.32
N SER A 244 -17.94 -8.52 9.92
CA SER A 244 -18.45 -8.95 8.61
C SER A 244 -18.43 -7.80 7.59
N LEU A 245 -18.35 -8.13 6.30
CA LEU A 245 -18.28 -7.13 5.22
C LEU A 245 -19.53 -6.24 5.15
N SER A 246 -20.71 -6.73 5.53
CA SER A 246 -21.95 -5.93 5.53
C SER A 246 -21.88 -4.71 6.45
N GLN A 247 -21.04 -4.76 7.50
CA GLN A 247 -20.82 -3.63 8.41
C GLN A 247 -20.18 -2.42 7.70
N TYR A 248 -19.56 -2.63 6.54
CA TYR A 248 -18.90 -1.62 5.73
C TYR A 248 -19.65 -1.30 4.42
N SER A 249 -20.93 -1.65 4.32
CA SER A 249 -21.78 -1.43 3.12
C SER A 249 -21.90 0.04 2.68
N ASN A 250 -21.74 0.99 3.61
CA ASN A 250 -21.70 2.42 3.30
C ASN A 250 -20.48 2.81 2.43
N ARG A 251 -19.38 2.06 2.48
CA ARG A 251 -18.15 2.31 1.71
C ARG A 251 -18.21 1.82 0.27
N VAL A 252 -19.30 1.17 -0.12
CA VAL A 252 -19.55 0.70 -1.51
C VAL A 252 -20.76 1.38 -2.14
N SER A 253 -21.19 2.51 -1.60
CA SER A 253 -22.38 3.24 -2.04
C SER A 253 -22.03 4.65 -2.55
N GLY A 254 -22.69 5.08 -3.63
CA GLY A 254 -22.57 6.44 -4.17
C GLY A 254 -21.12 6.86 -4.46
N THR A 255 -20.74 8.03 -3.97
CA THR A 255 -19.40 8.62 -4.17
C THR A 255 -18.27 7.80 -3.54
N GLU A 256 -18.54 7.02 -2.49
CA GLU A 256 -17.51 6.17 -1.86
C GLU A 256 -17.15 4.99 -2.78
N LEU A 257 -18.08 4.47 -3.58
CA LEU A 257 -17.78 3.45 -4.59
C LEU A 257 -16.85 3.99 -5.69
N GLU A 258 -17.07 5.23 -6.12
CA GLU A 258 -16.21 5.90 -7.12
C GLU A 258 -14.80 6.12 -6.56
N ARG A 259 -14.69 6.53 -5.29
CA ARG A 259 -13.41 6.66 -4.58
C ARG A 259 -12.71 5.31 -4.43
N LEU A 260 -13.42 4.27 -4.02
CA LEU A 260 -12.88 2.91 -3.94
C LEU A 260 -12.32 2.45 -5.28
N ARG A 261 -13.06 2.68 -6.38
CA ARG A 261 -12.60 2.35 -7.73
C ARG A 261 -11.37 3.16 -8.10
N ALA A 262 -11.35 4.48 -7.87
CA ALA A 262 -10.19 5.32 -8.16
C ALA A 262 -8.94 4.88 -7.38
N THR A 263 -9.09 4.54 -6.09
CA THR A 263 -8.00 3.97 -5.28
C THR A 263 -7.50 2.64 -5.84
N ALA A 264 -8.41 1.76 -6.29
CA ALA A 264 -8.04 0.50 -6.93
C ALA A 264 -7.31 0.72 -8.27
N GLU A 265 -7.68 1.72 -9.07
CA GLU A 265 -6.94 2.09 -10.29
C GLU A 265 -5.51 2.53 -9.99
N CYS A 266 -5.32 3.35 -8.96
CA CYS A 266 -3.99 3.81 -8.58
C CYS A 266 -3.07 2.64 -8.21
N ILE A 267 -3.61 1.62 -7.54
CA ILE A 267 -2.90 0.38 -7.22
C ILE A 267 -2.63 -0.45 -8.47
N LEU A 268 -3.64 -0.62 -9.33
CA LEU A 268 -3.53 -1.38 -10.59
C LEU A 268 -2.45 -0.79 -11.51
N ALA A 269 -2.33 0.53 -11.58
CA ALA A 269 -1.33 1.23 -12.36
C ALA A 269 0.13 0.93 -11.92
N ALA A 270 0.34 0.42 -10.71
CA ALA A 270 1.66 -0.05 -10.28
C ALA A 270 2.09 -1.36 -10.99
N PHE A 271 1.11 -2.17 -11.41
CA PHE A 271 1.34 -3.46 -12.05
C PHE A 271 1.41 -3.37 -13.56
N VAL A 272 0.63 -2.48 -14.17
CA VAL A 272 0.41 -2.44 -15.62
C VAL A 272 0.62 -1.03 -16.13
N ASP A 273 1.40 -0.90 -17.21
CA ASP A 273 1.28 0.28 -18.06
C ASP A 273 0.11 0.04 -19.01
N VAL A 274 -1.01 0.72 -18.74
CA VAL A 274 -2.32 0.54 -19.40
C VAL A 274 -2.21 0.71 -20.91
N GLU A 275 -1.22 1.47 -21.39
CA GLU A 275 -1.00 1.70 -22.83
C GLU A 275 -0.29 0.52 -23.52
N ARG A 276 0.37 -0.39 -22.77
CA ARG A 276 1.33 -1.36 -23.35
C ARG A 276 0.98 -2.84 -23.14
N THR A 277 0.30 -3.21 -22.04
CA THR A 277 0.15 -4.63 -21.68
C THR A 277 -1.30 -5.01 -21.31
N PRO A 278 -1.83 -6.14 -21.82
CA PRO A 278 -3.23 -6.52 -21.62
C PRO A 278 -3.54 -7.06 -20.20
N GLY A 279 -2.52 -7.29 -19.37
CA GLY A 279 -2.67 -7.83 -18.01
C GLY A 279 -1.36 -8.08 -17.30
N ILE A 280 -1.44 -8.67 -16.10
CA ILE A 280 -0.31 -8.73 -15.16
C ILE A 280 0.42 -10.07 -15.33
N ARG A 281 1.70 -10.01 -15.73
CA ARG A 281 2.60 -11.18 -15.80
C ARG A 281 3.14 -11.58 -14.42
N TYR A 282 3.58 -12.83 -14.28
CA TYR A 282 4.10 -13.35 -13.02
C TYR A 282 5.37 -12.63 -12.56
N SER A 283 6.34 -12.40 -13.43
CA SER A 283 7.59 -11.68 -13.13
C SER A 283 7.31 -10.31 -12.48
N ARG A 284 6.36 -9.57 -13.07
CA ARG A 284 5.90 -8.28 -12.53
C ARG A 284 5.20 -8.44 -11.18
N PHE A 285 4.34 -9.44 -11.02
CA PHE A 285 3.63 -9.70 -9.76
C PHE A 285 4.57 -10.13 -8.61
N LYS A 286 5.53 -11.05 -8.88
CA LYS A 286 6.56 -11.53 -7.94
C LYS A 286 7.41 -10.39 -7.41
N LYS A 287 7.79 -9.45 -8.28
CA LYS A 287 8.57 -8.25 -7.93
C LYS A 287 7.71 -7.16 -7.25
N VAL A 288 6.53 -6.94 -7.83
CA VAL A 288 5.35 -6.21 -7.35
C VAL A 288 5.12 -6.20 -5.83
N ILE A 289 4.58 -7.34 -5.44
CA ILE A 289 3.85 -7.58 -4.19
C ILE A 289 4.72 -7.40 -2.95
N PRO A 290 5.92 -8.00 -2.84
CA PRO A 290 6.67 -7.96 -1.58
C PRO A 290 7.14 -6.55 -1.18
N THR A 291 7.33 -5.66 -2.16
CA THR A 291 7.88 -4.32 -1.91
C THR A 291 6.78 -3.28 -1.75
N LEU A 292 5.81 -3.25 -2.67
CA LEU A 292 4.76 -2.22 -2.67
C LEU A 292 3.53 -2.64 -1.88
N PHE A 293 3.25 -3.94 -1.77
CA PHE A 293 2.01 -4.43 -1.16
C PHE A 293 2.21 -5.66 -0.25
N PRO A 294 3.16 -5.62 0.72
CA PRO A 294 3.46 -6.76 1.58
C PRO A 294 2.25 -7.26 2.40
N ASN A 295 1.25 -6.40 2.65
CA ASN A 295 0.05 -6.75 3.39
C ASN A 295 -1.19 -6.98 2.49
N LEU A 296 -1.07 -6.99 1.16
CA LEU A 296 -2.23 -7.05 0.23
C LEU A 296 -3.19 -8.20 0.52
N PHE A 297 -2.63 -9.39 0.72
CA PHE A 297 -3.40 -10.63 0.91
C PHE A 297 -3.63 -10.98 2.38
N ARG A 298 -3.33 -10.04 3.30
CA ARG A 298 -3.57 -10.23 4.73
C ARG A 298 -5.06 -10.19 5.06
N SER A 299 -5.84 -9.42 4.30
CA SER A 299 -7.30 -9.32 4.44
C SER A 299 -8.02 -10.67 4.20
N PHE A 300 -7.40 -11.59 3.44
CA PHE A 300 -7.93 -12.95 3.31
C PHE A 300 -7.94 -13.71 4.64
N ASN A 301 -7.02 -13.42 5.57
CA ASN A 301 -7.02 -14.09 6.87
C ASN A 301 -8.34 -13.81 7.60
N ALA A 302 -8.70 -12.54 7.78
CA ALA A 302 -9.94 -12.15 8.44
C ALA A 302 -11.16 -12.70 7.68
N LEU A 303 -11.19 -12.53 6.35
CA LEU A 303 -12.31 -12.96 5.50
C LEU A 303 -12.57 -14.48 5.58
N PHE A 304 -11.53 -15.31 5.53
CA PHE A 304 -11.69 -16.78 5.56
C PHE A 304 -11.72 -17.36 6.97
N GLU A 305 -11.26 -16.63 8.00
CA GLU A 305 -11.43 -17.04 9.39
C GLU A 305 -12.90 -17.04 9.84
N HIS A 306 -13.81 -16.33 9.15
CA HIS A 306 -15.25 -16.42 9.39
C HIS A 306 -15.79 -17.85 9.38
N PHE A 307 -15.27 -18.72 8.50
CA PHE A 307 -15.64 -20.13 8.46
C PHE A 307 -15.32 -20.89 9.75
N LEU A 308 -14.47 -20.34 10.63
CA LEU A 308 -14.08 -20.93 11.90
C LEU A 308 -14.97 -20.50 13.07
N PHE A 309 -15.95 -19.65 12.83
CA PHE A 309 -16.91 -19.19 13.82
C PHE A 309 -18.33 -19.62 13.43
N SER A 310 -18.84 -20.69 14.07
CA SER A 310 -20.24 -21.07 13.90
C SER A 310 -21.15 -20.23 14.78
N ASN A 311 -22.22 -19.68 14.19
CA ASN A 311 -23.29 -18.98 14.91
C ASN A 311 -24.02 -19.86 15.92
N ASN A 312 -23.95 -21.19 15.77
CA ASN A 312 -24.54 -22.18 16.68
C ASN A 312 -23.69 -22.42 17.94
N LEU A 313 -22.42 -22.01 17.93
CA LEU A 313 -21.47 -22.15 19.04
C LEU A 313 -21.27 -20.84 19.80
N ASP A 314 -22.15 -19.86 19.58
CA ASP A 314 -22.14 -18.62 20.32
C ASP A 314 -22.62 -18.85 21.76
N PHE A 315 -21.68 -19.18 22.64
CA PHE A 315 -21.93 -19.41 24.07
C PHE A 315 -22.46 -18.17 24.81
N SER A 316 -22.46 -16.99 24.18
CA SER A 316 -23.04 -15.78 24.76
C SER A 316 -24.58 -15.76 24.70
N LYS A 317 -25.20 -16.56 23.81
CA LYS A 317 -26.66 -16.64 23.65
C LYS A 317 -27.38 -17.36 24.81
N HIS A 318 -26.68 -18.17 25.58
CA HIS A 318 -27.30 -19.00 26.62
C HIS A 318 -27.75 -18.26 27.90
N ARG A 319 -27.75 -16.92 27.92
CA ARG A 319 -28.12 -16.15 29.12
C ARG A 319 -29.41 -15.33 29.01
N ASP A 320 -29.97 -15.10 27.82
CA ASP A 320 -31.14 -14.23 27.63
C ASP A 320 -32.32 -14.86 26.84
N ASP A 321 -32.25 -16.15 26.47
CA ASP A 321 -33.30 -16.86 25.71
C ASP A 321 -34.51 -17.32 26.57
N ASP A 322 -35.04 -16.46 27.44
CA ASP A 322 -36.38 -16.62 28.04
C ASP A 322 -37.33 -15.45 27.71
N ALA A 323 -37.08 -14.75 26.60
CA ALA A 323 -38.04 -13.79 26.05
C ALA A 323 -38.04 -13.85 24.52
N GLY A 324 -38.98 -14.62 23.96
CA GLY A 324 -39.18 -14.76 22.52
C GLY A 324 -39.40 -13.41 21.82
N LYS A 325 -38.39 -12.98 21.05
CA LYS A 325 -38.51 -12.18 19.83
C LYS A 325 -37.42 -12.66 18.87
N GLY A 326 -37.78 -12.95 17.63
CA GLY A 326 -36.83 -13.30 16.58
C GLY A 326 -35.79 -12.19 16.44
N ASN A 327 -34.54 -12.50 16.79
CA ASN A 327 -33.41 -11.61 16.58
C ASN A 327 -33.04 -11.65 15.10
N GLU A 328 -33.55 -10.69 14.32
CA GLU A 328 -32.71 -10.08 13.29
C GLU A 328 -31.43 -9.64 14.00
N SER A 329 -30.30 -10.26 13.64
CA SER A 329 -29.00 -9.79 14.11
C SER A 329 -28.79 -8.39 13.53
N THR A 330 -29.22 -7.37 14.26
CA THR A 330 -28.80 -5.98 14.00
C THR A 330 -27.29 -5.96 14.20
N HIS A 331 -26.54 -6.20 13.13
CA HIS A 331 -25.08 -6.12 13.13
C HIS A 331 -24.73 -4.73 13.67
N LYS A 332 -24.04 -4.69 14.81
CA LYS A 332 -23.58 -3.42 15.37
C LYS A 332 -22.78 -2.71 14.28
N PRO A 333 -23.03 -1.41 14.02
CA PRO A 333 -22.26 -0.69 13.02
C PRO A 333 -20.78 -0.76 13.40
N ALA A 334 -19.92 -1.03 12.41
CA ALA A 334 -18.48 -1.07 12.62
C ALA A 334 -18.01 0.24 13.25
N GLN A 335 -17.01 0.14 14.15
CA GLN A 335 -16.39 1.34 14.68
C GLN A 335 -15.73 2.13 13.54
N PRO A 336 -15.89 3.48 13.50
CA PRO A 336 -15.28 4.31 12.48
C PRO A 336 -13.77 4.06 12.37
N LEU A 337 -13.28 3.87 11.14
CA LEU A 337 -11.86 3.59 10.89
C LEU A 337 -10.98 4.80 11.19
N LEU A 338 -11.52 5.99 10.97
CA LEU A 338 -10.91 7.27 11.28
C LEU A 338 -11.75 7.99 12.33
N SER A 339 -11.07 8.68 13.25
CA SER A 339 -11.75 9.53 14.23
C SER A 339 -12.35 10.79 13.61
N ASP A 340 -11.78 11.25 12.50
CA ASP A 340 -12.15 12.45 11.77
C ASP A 340 -11.97 12.18 10.26
N ARG A 341 -12.78 12.81 9.40
CA ARG A 341 -12.63 12.68 7.94
C ARG A 341 -11.68 13.76 7.45
N GLY A 342 -10.62 13.35 6.75
CA GLY A 342 -9.73 14.26 6.04
C GLY A 342 -10.28 14.72 4.71
N ASP A 343 -9.72 15.82 4.23
CA ASP A 343 -9.83 16.29 2.85
C ASP A 343 -9.00 15.38 1.92
N ILE A 344 -7.84 14.92 2.39
CA ILE A 344 -7.03 13.91 1.71
C ILE A 344 -7.36 12.52 2.28
N LEU A 345 -7.06 12.27 3.56
CA LEU A 345 -7.20 10.93 4.13
C LEU A 345 -8.66 10.55 4.33
N ASN A 346 -9.12 9.58 3.54
CA ASN A 346 -10.41 8.92 3.69
C ASN A 346 -10.22 7.42 3.99
N ASP A 347 -11.33 6.72 4.25
CA ASP A 347 -11.32 5.30 4.61
C ASP A 347 -10.64 4.41 3.55
N HIS A 348 -10.78 4.73 2.26
CA HIS A 348 -10.18 3.95 1.16
C HIS A 348 -8.67 4.20 1.04
N MET A 349 -8.24 5.44 1.22
CA MET A 349 -6.81 5.79 1.26
C MET A 349 -6.12 5.22 2.50
N LEU A 350 -6.81 5.16 3.65
CA LEU A 350 -6.29 4.46 4.82
C LEU A 350 -6.13 2.96 4.54
N SER A 351 -7.10 2.33 3.88
CA SER A 351 -6.97 0.94 3.40
C SER A 351 -5.80 0.79 2.43
N GLN A 352 -5.58 1.74 1.51
CA GLN A 352 -4.45 1.72 0.57
C GLN A 352 -3.09 1.83 1.30
N ILE A 353 -2.98 2.69 2.31
CA ILE A 353 -1.76 2.81 3.13
C ILE A 353 -1.50 1.51 3.92
N SER A 354 -2.56 0.83 4.37
CA SER A 354 -2.45 -0.44 5.10
C SER A 354 -1.87 -1.60 4.26
N LEU A 355 -1.77 -1.42 2.94
CA LEU A 355 -1.16 -2.42 2.05
C LEU A 355 0.36 -2.52 2.24
N PHE A 356 1.02 -1.45 2.70
CA PHE A 356 2.47 -1.42 2.95
C PHE A 356 2.84 -1.06 4.39
N LEU A 357 1.96 -0.43 5.16
CA LEU A 357 2.11 -0.24 6.60
C LEU A 357 1.17 -1.19 7.37
N PRO A 358 1.54 -1.71 8.55
CA PRO A 358 0.68 -2.63 9.29
C PRO A 358 -0.67 -2.00 9.69
N GLY A 359 -1.79 -2.58 9.23
CA GLY A 359 -3.14 -2.09 9.56
C GLY A 359 -3.45 -2.00 11.07
N SER A 360 -2.80 -2.84 11.90
CA SER A 360 -2.96 -2.85 13.36
C SER A 360 -2.47 -1.58 14.07
N SER A 361 -1.63 -0.78 13.42
CA SER A 361 -1.21 0.55 13.91
C SER A 361 -1.99 1.70 13.26
N LEU A 362 -2.88 1.41 12.31
CA LEU A 362 -3.58 2.42 11.51
C LEU A 362 -5.07 2.49 11.81
N PHE A 363 -5.80 1.40 11.61
CA PHE A 363 -7.25 1.40 11.75
C PHE A 363 -7.65 1.76 13.18
N ARG A 364 -8.54 2.74 13.34
CA ARG A 364 -9.04 3.26 14.63
C ARG A 364 -7.99 3.94 15.50
N ARG A 365 -6.75 4.11 15.00
CA ARG A 365 -5.59 4.63 15.75
C ARG A 365 -4.92 5.83 15.06
N VAL A 366 -5.58 6.40 14.06
CA VAL A 366 -5.07 7.53 13.30
C VAL A 366 -5.94 8.74 13.56
N ARG A 367 -5.31 9.86 13.93
CA ARG A 367 -5.97 11.10 14.35
C ARG A 367 -5.38 12.30 13.62
N ARG A 368 -6.23 13.23 13.19
CA ARG A 368 -5.78 14.43 12.47
C ARG A 368 -5.09 15.39 13.44
N LEU A 369 -3.82 15.72 13.18
CA LEU A 369 -3.04 16.67 13.97
C LEU A 369 -3.05 18.06 13.34
N TYR A 370 -2.96 18.10 12.00
CA TYR A 370 -2.88 19.33 11.22
C TYR A 370 -3.62 19.18 9.89
N SER A 371 -4.32 20.23 9.48
CA SER A 371 -4.86 20.43 8.13
C SER A 371 -4.53 21.84 7.69
N GLY A 372 -3.94 21.99 6.50
CA GLY A 372 -3.63 23.29 5.91
C GLY A 372 -4.88 24.15 5.67
N ASN A 373 -6.01 23.52 5.35
CA ASN A 373 -7.29 24.21 5.12
C ASN A 373 -7.86 24.83 6.40
N ASP A 374 -7.65 24.17 7.55
CA ASP A 374 -8.18 24.62 8.84
C ASP A 374 -7.20 25.53 9.60
N ALA A 375 -5.91 25.20 9.58
CA ALA A 375 -4.87 25.86 10.38
C ALA A 375 -4.01 26.87 9.57
N GLY A 376 -4.25 26.98 8.26
CA GLY A 376 -3.49 27.81 7.33
C GLY A 376 -2.16 27.18 6.91
N PHE A 377 -1.77 27.40 5.65
CA PHE A 377 -0.55 26.90 5.03
C PHE A 377 0.68 27.71 5.49
N SER A 378 1.28 27.31 6.63
CA SER A 378 2.52 27.94 7.10
C SER A 378 3.37 26.99 7.96
N MET A 379 4.69 27.14 7.92
CA MET A 379 5.58 26.38 8.81
C MET A 379 5.36 26.68 10.30
N GLY A 380 4.76 27.83 10.65
CA GLY A 380 4.45 28.20 12.03
C GLY A 380 3.27 27.41 12.59
N SER A 381 2.16 27.36 11.85
CA SER A 381 0.97 26.58 12.22
C SER A 381 1.28 25.09 12.28
N PHE A 382 2.02 24.57 11.30
CA PHE A 382 2.48 23.19 11.27
C PHE A 382 3.26 22.80 12.54
N ASP A 383 4.30 23.57 12.88
CA ASP A 383 5.16 23.33 14.04
C ASP A 383 4.33 23.24 15.34
N SER A 384 3.48 24.24 15.57
CA SER A 384 2.66 24.32 16.80
C SER A 384 1.72 23.13 17.00
N LYS A 385 1.25 22.50 15.92
CA LYS A 385 0.28 21.39 15.96
C LYS A 385 0.96 20.03 16.00
N VAL A 386 2.07 19.87 15.30
CA VAL A 386 2.67 18.56 15.01
C VAL A 386 3.80 18.21 15.99
N PHE A 387 4.61 19.16 16.44
CA PHE A 387 5.88 18.87 17.15
C PHE A 387 5.70 18.25 18.54
N ASN A 388 4.53 18.42 19.15
CA ASN A 388 4.21 17.87 20.47
C ASN A 388 3.68 16.43 20.45
N TRP A 389 3.47 15.88 19.25
CA TRP A 389 3.12 14.48 19.07
C TRP A 389 4.36 13.58 19.24
N ARG A 390 4.21 12.50 20.01
CA ARG A 390 5.33 11.63 20.44
C ARG A 390 5.23 10.20 19.90
N ALA A 391 4.39 10.01 18.90
CA ALA A 391 4.22 8.74 18.21
C ALA A 391 4.41 8.96 16.70
N PRO A 392 4.39 7.90 15.88
CA PRO A 392 4.57 8.05 14.44
C PRO A 392 3.53 8.98 13.82
N THR A 393 3.86 9.55 12.67
CA THR A 393 2.97 10.43 11.91
C THR A 393 2.96 10.06 10.43
N ILE A 394 1.84 10.31 9.78
CA ILE A 394 1.69 10.27 8.33
C ILE A 394 1.43 11.70 7.87
N LEU A 395 2.35 12.25 7.09
CA LEU A 395 2.12 13.48 6.34
C LEU A 395 1.57 13.12 4.97
N LEU A 396 0.53 13.82 4.52
CA LEU A 396 -0.04 13.70 3.18
C LEU A 396 -0.09 15.07 2.53
N VAL A 397 0.36 15.16 1.30
CA VAL A 397 0.28 16.36 0.49
C VAL A 397 -0.35 16.00 -0.85
N SER A 398 -1.35 16.76 -1.25
CA SER A 398 -2.06 16.57 -2.50
C SER A 398 -2.09 17.86 -3.28
N GLY A 399 -1.95 17.76 -4.60
CA GLY A 399 -1.78 18.91 -5.45
C GLY A 399 -1.94 18.61 -6.93
N THR A 400 -1.90 19.66 -7.73
CA THR A 400 -2.06 19.59 -9.19
C THR A 400 -0.72 19.81 -9.88
N ILE A 401 -0.37 18.93 -10.83
CA ILE A 401 0.88 19.03 -11.59
C ILE A 401 0.93 20.37 -12.35
N LEU A 402 2.06 21.07 -12.22
CA LEU A 402 2.35 22.30 -12.95
C LEU A 402 2.75 22.01 -14.40
N SER A 403 2.45 22.97 -15.27
CA SER A 403 2.93 23.01 -16.64
C SER A 403 4.45 23.12 -16.71
N GLU A 404 5.04 22.68 -17.83
CA GLU A 404 6.49 22.81 -18.02
C GLU A 404 6.97 24.26 -18.05
N ILE A 405 6.13 25.16 -18.57
CA ILE A 405 6.40 26.60 -18.64
C ILE A 405 5.71 27.26 -17.44
N PRO A 406 6.44 27.97 -16.56
CA PRO A 406 5.83 28.67 -15.45
C PRO A 406 4.89 29.78 -15.91
N SER A 407 3.71 29.84 -15.31
CA SER A 407 2.66 30.83 -15.61
C SER A 407 2.97 32.23 -15.06
N GLY A 408 4.05 32.36 -14.26
CA GLY A 408 4.57 33.61 -13.69
C GLY A 408 4.41 33.70 -12.16
N GLY A 409 4.93 34.77 -11.56
CA GLY A 409 4.77 35.03 -10.12
C GLY A 409 5.53 34.05 -9.21
N GLN A 410 4.83 33.48 -8.22
CA GLN A 410 5.40 32.54 -7.25
C GLN A 410 5.93 31.27 -7.91
N GLU A 411 5.29 30.79 -8.98
CA GLU A 411 5.72 29.60 -9.72
C GLU A 411 7.10 29.81 -10.35
N SER A 412 7.33 30.97 -10.96
CA SER A 412 8.63 31.34 -11.54
C SER A 412 9.70 31.45 -10.44
N SER A 413 9.38 32.11 -9.32
CA SER A 413 10.32 32.23 -8.21
C SER A 413 10.67 30.86 -7.60
N PHE A 414 9.72 29.93 -7.55
CA PHE A 414 9.96 28.57 -7.08
C PHE A 414 10.81 27.78 -8.07
N ALA A 415 10.53 27.88 -9.37
CA ALA A 415 11.34 27.28 -10.43
C ALA A 415 12.79 27.76 -10.40
N ASP A 416 13.02 29.06 -10.19
CA ASP A 416 14.34 29.67 -10.03
C ASP A 416 15.06 29.19 -8.75
N SER A 417 14.28 28.79 -7.75
CA SER A 417 14.79 28.28 -6.47
C SER A 417 15.22 26.81 -6.54
N LEU A 418 14.94 26.12 -7.65
CA LEU A 418 15.27 24.71 -7.89
C LEU A 418 16.35 24.60 -8.97
N PRO A 419 17.07 23.47 -9.05
CA PRO A 419 17.89 23.16 -10.20
C PRO A 419 17.07 23.17 -11.51
N THR A 420 17.75 23.35 -12.64
CA THR A 420 17.10 23.25 -13.95
C THR A 420 16.40 21.91 -14.09
N LYS A 421 15.16 21.93 -14.58
CA LYS A 421 14.35 20.73 -14.74
C LYS A 421 14.98 19.86 -15.84
N ARG A 422 15.59 18.74 -15.44
CA ARG A 422 16.23 17.78 -16.36
C ARG A 422 15.30 16.65 -16.77
N TYR A 423 14.34 16.32 -15.93
CA TYR A 423 13.47 15.16 -16.09
C TYR A 423 12.06 15.59 -16.48
N ARG A 424 11.40 14.74 -17.28
CA ARG A 424 9.98 14.88 -17.63
C ARG A 424 9.10 14.68 -16.40
N ASN A 425 7.84 15.09 -16.48
CA ASN A 425 6.86 14.73 -15.45
C ASN A 425 6.65 13.22 -15.43
N GLY A 426 6.45 12.65 -14.24
CA GLY A 426 6.09 11.25 -14.05
C GLY A 426 4.64 10.98 -14.45
N THR A 427 3.83 12.04 -14.57
CA THR A 427 2.45 11.99 -15.07
C THR A 427 2.20 13.16 -16.03
N LYS A 428 1.46 12.90 -17.12
CA LYS A 428 1.17 13.91 -18.17
C LYS A 428 0.42 15.14 -17.60
N SER A 429 -0.60 14.91 -16.79
CA SER A 429 -1.36 15.94 -16.07
C SER A 429 -2.23 15.30 -14.99
N GLY A 430 -2.74 16.11 -14.06
CA GLY A 430 -3.71 15.69 -13.06
C GLY A 430 -3.23 15.90 -11.63
N ARG A 431 -3.93 15.24 -10.72
CA ARG A 431 -3.69 15.31 -9.28
C ARG A 431 -2.61 14.31 -8.88
N VAL A 432 -1.72 14.74 -7.99
CA VAL A 432 -0.75 13.88 -7.33
C VAL A 432 -0.98 13.93 -5.84
N THR A 433 -0.82 12.77 -5.19
CA THR A 433 -0.88 12.67 -3.74
C THR A 433 0.35 11.91 -3.25
N PHE A 434 1.23 12.62 -2.57
CA PHE A 434 2.41 12.08 -1.92
C PHE A 434 2.21 12.00 -0.41
N GLY A 435 2.96 11.12 0.23
CA GLY A 435 2.97 11.06 1.67
C GLY A 435 4.27 10.53 2.25
N VAL A 436 4.46 10.79 3.54
CA VAL A 436 5.62 10.32 4.29
C VAL A 436 5.17 9.79 5.64
N TYR A 437 5.54 8.56 5.94
CA TYR A 437 5.44 8.00 7.27
C TYR A 437 6.74 8.27 8.03
N VAL A 438 6.64 8.97 9.15
CA VAL A 438 7.78 9.35 10.01
C VAL A 438 7.53 8.79 11.40
N ARG A 439 8.40 7.88 11.86
CA ARG A 439 8.29 7.29 13.19
C ARG A 439 8.79 8.20 14.30
N GLU A 440 9.89 8.91 14.05
CA GLU A 440 10.49 9.82 15.03
C GLU A 440 9.62 11.07 15.24
N PRO A 441 9.58 11.62 16.47
CA PRO A 441 8.94 12.90 16.73
C PRO A 441 9.60 14.03 15.92
N TRP A 442 8.76 14.96 15.46
CA TRP A 442 9.19 16.12 14.69
C TRP A 442 10.11 17.04 15.49
N ARG A 443 11.16 17.54 14.83
CA ARG A 443 12.14 18.47 15.42
C ARG A 443 12.68 19.44 14.38
N HIS A 444 13.19 20.56 14.88
CA HIS A 444 13.89 21.53 14.06
C HIS A 444 15.26 20.97 13.63
N THR A 445 15.55 21.07 12.34
CA THR A 445 16.80 20.60 11.75
C THR A 445 17.79 21.76 11.71
N HIS A 446 18.80 21.71 12.58
CA HIS A 446 19.85 22.74 12.63
C HIS A 446 21.12 22.34 11.88
N ARG A 447 21.44 21.04 11.83
CA ARG A 447 22.66 20.51 11.20
C ARG A 447 22.43 19.16 10.53
N GLU A 448 21.73 18.26 11.22
CA GLU A 448 21.52 16.88 10.78
C GLU A 448 20.03 16.60 10.64
N CYS A 449 19.68 15.93 9.55
CA CYS A 449 18.33 15.42 9.27
C CYS A 449 17.89 14.41 10.34
N PHE A 450 16.58 14.20 10.43
CA PHE A 450 15.97 13.24 11.34
C PHE A 450 15.16 12.19 10.60
N GLY A 451 14.69 11.17 11.32
CA GLY A 451 14.05 9.99 10.77
C GLY A 451 14.94 8.75 10.91
N ASP A 452 14.32 7.60 10.68
CA ASP A 452 14.96 6.29 10.81
C ASP A 452 14.69 5.38 9.60
N SER A 453 15.16 4.13 9.67
CA SER A 453 15.03 3.13 8.61
C SER A 453 13.60 2.64 8.33
N GLU A 454 12.61 3.01 9.15
CA GLU A 454 11.19 2.79 8.83
C GLU A 454 10.51 4.07 8.34
N THR A 455 11.25 5.15 8.09
CA THR A 455 10.70 6.28 7.34
C THR A 455 10.39 5.83 5.93
N VAL A 456 9.16 6.06 5.48
CA VAL A 456 8.72 5.63 4.15
C VAL A 456 8.14 6.83 3.42
N LEU A 457 8.73 7.17 2.28
CA LEU A 457 8.16 8.09 1.31
C LEU A 457 7.30 7.27 0.35
N PHE A 458 6.12 7.75 -0.02
CA PHE A 458 5.22 7.03 -0.90
C PHE A 458 4.37 7.97 -1.75
N GLN A 459 3.80 7.42 -2.81
CA GLN A 459 2.82 8.06 -3.68
C GLN A 459 1.54 7.22 -3.68
N LEU A 460 0.39 7.86 -3.50
CA LEU A 460 -0.93 7.21 -3.53
C LEU A 460 -1.65 7.42 -4.85
N GLU A 461 -1.43 8.56 -5.51
CA GLU A 461 -2.10 8.98 -6.74
C GLU A 461 -1.12 9.69 -7.68
N PRO A 462 -1.19 9.49 -9.01
CA PRO A 462 -2.11 8.59 -9.73
C PRO A 462 -1.62 7.14 -9.83
N VAL A 463 -0.37 6.89 -9.44
CA VAL A 463 0.23 5.54 -9.41
C VAL A 463 0.71 5.28 -7.99
N HIS A 464 0.27 4.16 -7.42
CA HIS A 464 0.73 3.75 -6.11
C HIS A 464 2.21 3.34 -6.18
N ASP A 465 3.02 3.92 -5.31
CA ASP A 465 4.45 3.61 -5.23
C ASP A 465 4.97 3.83 -3.82
N VAL A 466 5.97 3.06 -3.44
CA VAL A 466 6.54 3.06 -2.10
C VAL A 466 8.05 3.11 -2.22
N PHE A 467 8.66 4.06 -1.53
CA PHE A 467 10.08 4.34 -1.53
C PHE A 467 10.61 4.14 -0.10
N PRO A 468 10.96 2.89 0.29
CA PRO A 468 11.50 2.61 1.62
C PRO A 468 12.79 3.39 1.87
N ALA A 469 13.05 3.71 3.14
CA ALA A 469 14.34 4.24 3.56
C ALA A 469 15.49 3.33 3.10
N SER A 470 16.57 3.98 2.67
CA SER A 470 17.83 3.38 2.29
C SER A 470 18.88 3.66 3.35
N THR A 471 19.89 2.80 3.45
CA THR A 471 21.04 3.01 4.33
C THR A 471 22.20 3.71 3.63
N ILE A 472 22.04 4.06 2.34
CA ILE A 472 23.06 4.79 1.56
C ILE A 472 23.24 6.22 2.08
N ASN A 473 22.14 6.87 2.44
CA ASN A 473 22.12 8.19 3.05
C ASN A 473 21.04 8.24 4.14
N THR A 474 21.28 8.95 5.23
CA THR A 474 20.36 9.14 6.35
C THR A 474 19.69 10.51 6.35
N ASP A 475 19.77 11.26 5.26
CA ASP A 475 19.09 12.54 5.05
C ASP A 475 17.57 12.38 4.83
N TYR A 476 16.87 11.74 5.79
CA TYR A 476 15.47 11.35 5.62
C TYR A 476 14.52 12.54 5.69
N VAL A 477 14.57 13.35 6.76
CA VAL A 477 13.66 14.50 6.97
C VAL A 477 14.44 15.72 7.42
N ALA A 478 14.15 16.87 6.81
CA ALA A 478 14.65 18.17 7.23
C ALA A 478 13.50 19.19 7.36
N PHE A 479 13.44 19.86 8.50
CA PHE A 479 12.54 20.98 8.76
C PHE A 479 13.37 22.18 9.24
N THR A 480 13.57 23.16 8.36
CA THR A 480 14.44 24.32 8.62
C THR A 480 13.64 25.61 8.74
N LYS A 481 14.05 26.52 9.63
CA LYS A 481 13.46 27.86 9.79
C LYS A 481 14.53 28.96 9.73
N PRO A 482 14.15 30.22 9.40
CA PRO A 482 15.04 31.37 9.50
C PRO A 482 15.50 31.58 10.96
N PRO A 483 16.63 32.26 11.23
CA PRO A 483 17.48 33.01 10.30
C PRO A 483 18.69 32.23 9.72
N GLY A 484 18.95 31.01 10.18
CA GLY A 484 20.21 30.29 9.87
C GLY A 484 20.23 29.57 8.52
N ASN A 485 19.10 29.03 8.07
CA ASN A 485 18.96 28.22 6.87
C ASN A 485 17.77 28.70 6.02
N LYS A 486 17.77 28.36 4.72
CA LYS A 486 16.60 28.56 3.86
C LYS A 486 15.44 27.72 4.44
N PRO A 487 14.25 28.30 4.66
CA PRO A 487 13.13 27.57 5.22
C PRO A 487 12.59 26.55 4.22
N CYS A 488 12.45 25.30 4.63
CA CYS A 488 11.81 24.26 3.84
C CYS A 488 11.43 23.07 4.71
N LEU A 489 10.47 22.29 4.22
CA LEU A 489 10.21 20.93 4.65
C LEU A 489 10.60 20.00 3.51
N SER A 490 11.63 19.18 3.71
CA SER A 490 12.11 18.26 2.69
C SER A 490 12.32 16.85 3.22
N PHE A 491 12.09 15.89 2.35
CA PHE A 491 12.27 14.47 2.59
C PHE A 491 13.25 13.92 1.57
N GLY A 492 14.28 13.23 2.04
CA GLY A 492 15.28 12.60 1.18
C GLY A 492 16.26 13.57 0.53
N ALA A 493 16.28 14.83 0.99
CA ALA A 493 17.17 15.88 0.52
C ALA A 493 18.22 16.21 1.59
N PRO A 494 19.47 16.49 1.19
CA PRO A 494 20.52 16.82 2.15
C PRO A 494 20.21 18.12 2.88
N HIS A 495 20.68 18.22 4.13
CA HIS A 495 20.48 19.41 4.94
C HIS A 495 21.02 20.68 4.22
N PRO A 496 20.22 21.77 4.13
CA PRO A 496 20.69 23.03 3.55
C PRO A 496 21.96 23.51 4.26
N LYS A 497 23.04 23.74 3.53
CA LYS A 497 24.28 24.26 4.12
C LYS A 497 24.09 25.74 4.49
N PRO A 498 24.66 26.19 5.63
CA PRO A 498 24.54 27.59 6.03
C PRO A 498 25.26 28.50 5.03
N ARG A 499 24.60 29.60 4.66
CA ARG A 499 25.10 30.59 3.69
C ARG A 499 26.46 31.14 4.14
N LYS A 500 27.54 30.77 3.44
CA LYS A 500 28.81 31.51 3.52
C LYS A 500 28.76 32.68 2.53
N SER A 501 29.11 33.87 3.00
CA SER A 501 28.82 35.18 2.38
C SER A 501 29.54 35.51 1.06
N SER A 502 29.83 34.53 0.19
CA SER A 502 30.53 34.81 -1.08
C SER A 502 30.27 33.82 -2.23
N SER A 503 29.48 32.75 -2.05
CA SER A 503 29.20 31.82 -3.15
C SER A 503 27.85 32.08 -3.82
N ARG A 504 27.86 32.42 -5.11
CA ARG A 504 26.66 32.49 -5.97
C ARG A 504 26.02 31.11 -6.24
N THR A 505 26.61 30.02 -5.76
CA THR A 505 26.15 28.64 -6.02
C THR A 505 25.11 28.12 -5.01
N ASP A 506 24.76 28.90 -3.98
CA ASP A 506 23.93 28.46 -2.85
C ASP A 506 22.48 28.99 -2.91
N THR A 507 21.97 29.22 -4.14
CA THR A 507 20.62 29.73 -4.40
C THR A 507 19.57 28.63 -4.45
N HIS A 508 19.95 27.43 -4.91
CA HIS A 508 19.03 26.34 -5.19
C HIS A 508 18.85 25.41 -4.00
N TYR A 509 17.64 24.87 -3.84
CA TYR A 509 17.45 23.71 -2.97
C TYR A 509 18.25 22.52 -3.51
N SER A 510 18.93 21.80 -2.63
CA SER A 510 19.59 20.55 -2.99
C SER A 510 18.54 19.44 -3.05
N MET A 511 18.46 18.74 -4.18
CA MET A 511 17.54 17.62 -4.36
C MET A 511 18.30 16.31 -4.15
N GLY A 512 17.66 15.36 -3.48
CA GLY A 512 18.15 13.98 -3.42
C GLY A 512 17.60 13.14 -4.58
N ALA A 513 18.20 11.96 -4.77
CA ALA A 513 17.81 11.01 -5.80
C ALA A 513 16.30 10.75 -5.82
N VAL A 514 15.76 10.34 -4.67
CA VAL A 514 14.32 10.23 -4.43
C VAL A 514 13.98 11.18 -3.29
N SER A 515 13.31 12.29 -3.61
CA SER A 515 13.05 13.35 -2.63
C SER A 515 11.75 14.10 -2.88
N LEU A 516 11.14 14.57 -1.79
CA LEU A 516 9.95 15.42 -1.79
C LEU A 516 10.29 16.71 -1.05
N LEU A 517 10.10 17.86 -1.69
CA LEU A 517 10.35 19.17 -1.08
C LEU A 517 9.11 20.03 -1.16
N LEU A 518 8.72 20.60 -0.03
CA LEU A 518 7.66 21.60 0.09
C LEU A 518 8.30 22.95 0.45
N ASN A 519 7.84 24.01 -0.22
CA ASN A 519 8.29 25.36 0.09
C ASN A 519 7.78 25.85 1.46
N ASP A 520 8.24 27.02 1.89
CA ASP A 520 7.94 27.60 3.19
C ASP A 520 6.49 28.08 3.35
N SER A 521 5.84 28.46 2.25
CA SER A 521 4.41 28.78 2.23
C SER A 521 3.51 27.54 2.10
N PHE A 522 4.05 26.34 1.90
CA PHE A 522 3.30 25.13 1.56
C PHE A 522 2.30 25.32 0.40
N GLU A 523 2.65 26.16 -0.57
CA GLU A 523 1.89 26.39 -1.81
C GLU A 523 2.44 25.56 -2.97
N LEU A 524 3.73 25.25 -2.97
CA LEU A 524 4.41 24.59 -4.08
C LEU A 524 5.29 23.45 -3.59
N GLY A 525 5.25 22.35 -4.34
CA GLY A 525 6.00 21.13 -4.07
C GLY A 525 6.78 20.66 -5.28
N VAL A 526 7.86 19.92 -5.02
CA VAL A 526 8.58 19.16 -6.04
C VAL A 526 8.92 17.77 -5.53
N PHE A 527 8.57 16.77 -6.33
CA PHE A 527 9.01 15.39 -6.17
C PHE A 527 10.05 15.08 -7.24
N ASN A 528 11.20 14.54 -6.83
CA ASN A 528 12.28 14.14 -7.73
C ASN A 528 12.50 12.63 -7.61
N HIS A 529 12.54 11.96 -8.75
CA HIS A 529 12.88 10.54 -8.87
C HIS A 529 13.96 10.36 -9.93
N ASP A 530 15.19 10.19 -9.46
CA ASP A 530 16.37 9.88 -10.25
C ASP A 530 16.67 8.38 -10.10
N TYR A 531 16.19 7.59 -11.04
CA TYR A 531 16.41 6.15 -11.11
C TYR A 531 17.87 5.82 -11.43
N THR A 532 18.50 6.59 -12.31
CA THR A 532 19.87 6.35 -12.79
C THR A 532 20.93 6.52 -11.69
N SER A 533 20.67 7.37 -10.70
CA SER A 533 21.53 7.56 -9.52
C SER A 533 21.61 6.36 -8.56
N ARG A 534 20.80 5.31 -8.78
CA ARG A 534 20.70 4.09 -7.95
C ARG A 534 20.25 4.34 -6.50
N GLY A 535 19.60 5.48 -6.23
CA GLY A 535 18.94 5.79 -4.96
C GLY A 535 19.73 6.74 -4.04
N GLY A 536 19.10 7.12 -2.93
CA GLY A 536 19.64 8.08 -1.97
C GLY A 536 19.21 7.75 -0.55
N ALA A 537 18.58 8.70 0.14
CA ALA A 537 17.96 8.45 1.43
C ALA A 537 16.74 7.53 1.32
N PHE A 538 16.05 7.53 0.17
CA PHE A 538 15.03 6.55 -0.17
C PHE A 538 15.46 5.74 -1.39
N ARG A 539 14.93 4.51 -1.50
CA ARG A 539 15.12 3.64 -2.66
C ARG A 539 14.29 4.14 -3.85
N THR A 540 14.74 3.83 -5.06
CA THR A 540 14.02 4.15 -6.30
C THR A 540 12.83 3.21 -6.53
N SER A 541 11.92 3.64 -7.40
CA SER A 541 10.74 2.87 -7.79
C SER A 541 11.14 1.53 -8.40
N ILE A 542 10.51 0.46 -7.93
CA ILE A 542 10.63 -0.85 -8.58
C ILE A 542 9.71 -0.99 -9.80
N SER A 543 8.70 -0.13 -9.89
CA SER A 543 7.65 -0.20 -10.90
C SER A 543 7.94 0.73 -12.09
N ARG A 544 8.37 1.96 -11.81
CA ARG A 544 8.70 3.04 -12.76
C ARG A 544 10.21 3.25 -12.83
N ARG A 545 10.88 2.42 -13.64
CA ARG A 545 12.34 2.40 -13.80
C ARG A 545 12.87 3.49 -14.74
N TYR A 546 12.44 4.73 -14.54
CA TYR A 546 12.88 5.88 -15.34
C TYR A 546 12.95 7.15 -14.50
N ASP A 547 13.69 8.14 -14.97
CA ASP A 547 13.86 9.42 -14.29
C ASP A 547 12.66 10.33 -14.55
N PHE A 548 12.13 10.94 -13.48
CA PHE A 548 11.05 11.92 -13.56
C PHE A 548 11.10 12.95 -12.43
N GLN A 549 10.51 14.12 -12.69
CA GLN A 549 10.38 15.19 -11.71
C GLN A 549 9.02 15.86 -11.84
N ASP A 550 8.22 15.74 -10.79
CA ASP A 550 6.89 16.33 -10.69
C ASP A 550 6.96 17.61 -9.87
N ARG A 551 6.67 18.75 -10.50
CA ARG A 551 6.44 20.03 -9.82
C ARG A 551 4.95 20.24 -9.75
N PHE A 552 4.43 20.62 -8.59
CA PHE A 552 2.99 20.69 -8.36
C PHE A 552 2.62 21.84 -7.42
N GLU A 553 1.42 22.37 -7.62
CA GLU A 553 0.76 23.29 -6.71
C GLU A 553 0.05 22.49 -5.63
N ILE A 554 0.25 22.87 -4.37
CA ILE A 554 -0.29 22.18 -3.20
C ILE A 554 -1.71 22.68 -2.96
N ASP A 555 -2.67 21.79 -3.14
CA ASP A 555 -4.08 22.06 -2.86
C ASP A 555 -4.43 21.74 -1.40
N GLN A 556 -3.82 20.68 -0.85
CA GLN A 556 -4.14 20.16 0.47
C GLN A 556 -2.88 19.61 1.15
N LEU A 557 -2.78 19.84 2.46
CA LEU A 557 -1.71 19.32 3.31
C LEU A 557 -2.30 18.85 4.64
N GLU A 558 -2.05 17.59 5.00
CA GLU A 558 -2.53 16.99 6.25
C GLU A 558 -1.42 16.28 6.99
N VAL A 559 -1.48 16.30 8.33
CA VAL A 559 -0.66 15.44 9.18
C VAL A 559 -1.54 14.67 10.13
N TRP A 560 -1.31 13.36 10.15
CA TRP A 560 -2.06 12.40 10.94
C TRP A 560 -1.13 11.72 11.94
N GLY A 561 -1.49 11.75 13.21
CA GLY A 561 -0.78 11.04 14.27
C GLY A 561 -1.23 9.59 14.33
N CYS A 562 -0.29 8.66 14.23
CA CYS A 562 -0.49 7.25 14.52
C CYS A 562 -0.27 7.03 16.02
N GLY A 563 -1.32 6.63 16.74
CA GLY A 563 -1.28 6.43 18.19
C GLY A 563 -2.68 6.17 18.73
N GLY A 564 -2.79 5.31 19.74
CA GLY A 564 -4.08 5.02 20.36
C GLY A 564 -4.54 6.17 21.27
N ASP A 565 -5.54 5.85 22.09
CA ASP A 565 -6.12 6.82 23.04
C ASP A 565 -5.11 7.30 24.10
N GLY A 566 -4.10 6.49 24.40
CA GLY A 566 -3.05 6.84 25.36
C GLY A 566 -2.18 8.00 24.89
N GLU A 567 -1.69 7.94 23.64
CA GLU A 567 -0.88 9.00 23.05
C GLU A 567 -1.67 10.30 22.88
N ALA A 568 -2.95 10.19 22.50
CA ALA A 568 -3.85 11.32 22.38
C ALA A 568 -4.10 12.00 23.73
N LYS A 569 -4.35 11.23 24.80
CA LYS A 569 -4.51 11.77 26.15
C LYS A 569 -3.24 12.47 26.64
N ALA A 570 -2.09 11.87 26.39
CA ALA A 570 -0.80 12.47 26.76
C ALA A 570 -0.52 13.77 26.00
N GLN A 571 -0.95 13.89 24.75
CA GLN A 571 -0.88 15.15 23.99
C GLN A 571 -1.81 16.21 24.59
N ALA A 572 -3.07 15.86 24.87
CA ALA A 572 -4.04 16.79 25.43
C ALA A 572 -3.61 17.34 26.80
N GLU A 573 -3.07 16.48 27.67
CA GLU A 573 -2.54 16.87 28.98
C GLU A 573 -1.38 17.87 28.84
N ARG A 574 -0.49 17.68 27.85
CA ARG A 574 0.61 18.60 27.57
C ARG A 574 0.14 19.92 26.99
N TRP A 575 -0.78 19.93 26.03
CA TRP A 575 -1.36 21.17 25.51
C TRP A 575 -2.06 21.96 26.61
N ALA A 576 -2.84 21.30 27.47
CA ALA A 576 -3.47 21.96 28.61
C ALA A 576 -2.44 22.52 29.61
N TRP A 577 -1.27 21.87 29.74
CA TRP A 577 -0.17 22.39 30.55
C TRP A 577 0.50 23.60 29.91
N GLU A 578 0.79 23.55 28.61
CA GLU A 578 1.38 24.67 27.85
C GLU A 578 0.44 25.87 27.79
N GLU A 579 -0.87 25.66 27.62
CA GLU A 579 -1.87 26.73 27.63
C GLU A 579 -1.94 27.39 29.00
N ARG A 580 -1.95 26.59 30.09
CA ARG A 580 -1.87 27.12 31.46
C ARG A 580 -0.57 27.88 31.72
N GLU A 581 0.55 27.39 31.19
CA GLU A 581 1.85 28.06 31.31
C GLU A 581 1.90 29.35 30.48
N ALA A 582 1.35 29.33 29.26
CA ALA A 582 1.25 30.49 28.38
C ALA A 582 0.32 31.56 28.97
N GLU A 583 -0.80 31.17 29.56
CA GLU A 583 -1.67 32.07 30.32
C GLU A 583 -0.96 32.63 31.55
N ALA A 584 -0.19 31.83 32.28
CA ALA A 584 0.60 32.31 33.41
C ALA A 584 1.66 33.34 32.93
N ARG A 585 2.35 33.07 31.82
CA ARG A 585 3.28 34.03 31.19
C ARG A 585 2.57 35.29 30.69
N ARG A 586 1.37 35.18 30.11
CA ARG A 586 0.55 36.33 29.70
C ARG A 586 0.09 37.15 30.91
N LYS A 587 -0.34 36.50 32.00
CA LYS A 587 -0.74 37.17 33.25
C LYS A 587 0.42 37.91 33.91
N ILE A 588 1.63 37.35 33.86
CA ILE A 588 2.85 38.02 34.33
C ILE A 588 3.14 39.26 33.47
N ASN A 589 2.99 39.18 32.14
CA ASN A 589 3.22 40.30 31.23
C ASN A 589 2.09 41.35 31.23
N LEU A 590 0.86 41.00 31.59
CA LEU A 590 -0.24 41.96 31.80
C LEU A 590 -0.17 42.65 33.18
N GLY A 591 0.60 42.11 34.13
CA GLY A 591 0.67 42.58 35.52
C GLY A 591 1.83 43.53 35.85
N THR A 592 2.71 43.83 34.89
CA THR A 592 3.87 44.73 35.08
C THR A 592 3.62 46.18 34.62
N GLY A 593 2.40 46.52 34.22
CA GLY A 593 1.96 47.92 34.15
C GLY A 593 1.50 48.36 35.52
N ASP A 594 2.44 48.59 36.43
CA ASP A 594 2.17 49.05 37.79
C ASP A 594 1.59 50.48 37.72
N ILE A 595 0.26 50.58 37.67
CA ILE A 595 -0.50 51.84 37.58
C ILE A 595 -0.07 52.80 38.69
N GLU A 596 0.39 52.28 39.82
CA GLU A 596 0.85 53.05 40.98
C GLU A 596 2.28 53.58 40.79
N ALA A 597 3.16 52.81 40.13
CA ALA A 597 4.49 53.27 39.72
C ALA A 597 4.42 54.30 38.57
N ASP A 598 3.52 54.10 37.59
CA ASP A 598 3.26 55.07 36.52
C ASP A 598 2.63 56.35 37.07
N ARG A 599 1.77 56.26 38.08
CA ARG A 599 1.21 57.42 38.80
C ARG A 599 2.28 58.16 39.61
N ALA A 600 3.18 57.45 40.28
CA ALA A 600 4.30 58.05 41.01
C ALA A 600 5.32 58.73 40.07
N LEU A 601 5.54 58.18 38.86
CA LEU A 601 6.35 58.81 37.82
C LEU A 601 5.67 60.05 37.23
N LEU A 602 4.35 60.03 37.01
CA LEU A 602 3.57 61.18 36.56
C LEU A 602 3.48 62.31 37.61
N GLU A 603 3.51 61.95 38.89
CA GLU A 603 3.54 62.89 40.02
C GLU A 603 4.94 63.52 40.18
N MET A 604 6.02 62.75 40.04
CA MET A 604 7.41 63.27 40.02
C MET A 604 7.74 64.07 38.74
N ALA A 605 7.12 63.75 37.61
CA ALA A 605 7.22 64.50 36.35
C ALA A 605 6.35 65.77 36.32
N GLY A 606 5.60 66.06 37.39
CA GLY A 606 4.82 67.29 37.56
C GLY A 606 3.54 67.39 36.73
N LEU A 607 3.09 66.28 36.13
CA LEU A 607 1.92 66.25 35.24
C LEU A 607 0.60 66.01 35.99
N VAL A 608 0.63 65.43 37.20
CA VAL A 608 -0.56 65.15 38.00
C VAL A 608 -0.35 65.63 39.43
N GLY A 609 -0.67 66.91 39.69
CA GLY A 609 -0.48 67.49 41.03
C GLY A 609 -0.95 68.94 41.22
N ALA A 610 -1.78 69.49 40.32
CA ALA A 610 -2.31 70.84 40.46
C ALA A 610 -3.75 70.82 40.98
N ASN A 611 -3.92 70.46 42.26
CA ASN A 611 -5.17 70.76 42.97
C ASN A 611 -4.85 71.34 44.36
N ARG A 612 -4.25 72.53 44.37
CA ARG A 612 -4.27 73.44 45.52
C ARG A 612 -4.90 74.76 45.11
N SER A 613 -6.21 74.80 45.34
CA SER A 613 -6.95 75.91 45.94
C SER A 613 -6.09 77.11 46.35
N GLY A 614 -6.30 78.23 45.67
CA GLY A 614 -5.73 79.54 45.98
C GLY A 614 -6.70 80.63 45.55
N GLY A 615 -7.89 80.65 46.15
CA GLY A 615 -8.90 81.68 45.96
C GLY A 615 -8.92 82.68 47.11
N SER A 616 -8.73 83.96 46.75
CA SER A 616 -9.34 85.17 47.33
C SER A 616 -8.81 85.78 48.65
N MET A 617 -8.21 86.95 48.45
CA MET A 617 -8.40 88.26 49.14
C MET A 617 -8.22 88.39 50.66
N ALA A 618 -7.23 89.20 51.06
CA ALA A 618 -7.43 90.58 51.57
C ALA A 618 -6.07 91.26 51.77
#